data_AF-A0AAN6YV15-F1
#
_entry.id   AF-A0AAN6YV15-F1
#
_cell.length_a   1.000
_cell.length_b   1.000
_cell.length_c   1.000
_cell.angle_alpha   90.00
_cell.angle_beta   90.00
_cell.angle_gamma   90.00
#
_symmetry.space_group_name_H-M   'P 1'
#
loop_
_entity.id
_entity.type
_entity.pdbx_description
1 polymer ?
#
loop_
_entity_poly.entity_id
_entity_poly.type
_entity_poly.pdbx_seq_one_letter_code
_entity_poly.pdbx_strand_id
1 'polypeptide(L)'
;ACCTCATLLSAVPCVTSSSEKPLPDNRQLDCCGRVICHDCIQACTFWQKNPRFLSYCPYCPTSGPSLLTSRRRGRDGARHEKKENAMEATGKQKQGEPVLDQPPPPYTALSPSTCPSTIQDVREEVIIHHLRHTHPQDTLQSLALQYGIPPAVLRASNNLPLGADHLLAARHTLLIPARHCRNPTNRSPFPPEDSESLARKTAIRRWMVACKEANYDMALVYLDEAGYDLDEAVGRYMADTEWEARHP
;
A
#
# COMPACT_ATOMS: atom_id res chain seq x y z
N ALA A 1 -27.46 2.19 -13.57
CA ALA A 1 -26.50 3.24 -13.99
C ALA A 1 -25.08 2.70 -13.82
N CYS A 2 -24.13 3.23 -14.58
CA CYS A 2 -22.72 2.92 -14.42
C CYS A 2 -22.21 3.40 -13.06
N CYS A 3 -21.52 2.55 -12.31
CA CYS A 3 -20.99 2.91 -11.00
C CYS A 3 -19.76 3.83 -11.03
N THR A 4 -19.12 4.03 -12.18
CA THR A 4 -17.96 4.94 -12.34
C THR A 4 -18.34 6.31 -12.90
N CYS A 5 -19.12 6.37 -13.98
CA CYS A 5 -19.51 7.64 -14.62
C CYS A 5 -20.95 8.10 -14.31
N ALA A 6 -21.72 7.35 -13.52
CA ALA A 6 -23.13 7.60 -13.22
C ALA A 6 -24.07 7.64 -14.45
N THR A 7 -23.59 7.41 -15.67
CA THR A 7 -24.41 7.38 -16.88
C THR A 7 -25.45 6.26 -16.83
N LEU A 8 -26.66 6.55 -17.27
CA LEU A 8 -27.72 5.55 -17.43
C LEU A 8 -27.30 4.56 -18.52
N LEU A 9 -27.31 3.27 -18.20
CA LEU A 9 -26.86 2.21 -19.13
C LEU A 9 -27.75 2.12 -20.37
N SER A 10 -29.00 2.58 -20.28
CA SER A 10 -29.94 2.71 -21.39
C SER A 10 -29.63 3.89 -22.33
N ALA A 11 -28.84 4.86 -21.87
CA ALA A 11 -28.43 6.03 -22.64
C ALA A 11 -27.04 5.86 -23.28
N VAL A 12 -26.35 4.75 -23.01
CA VAL A 12 -25.07 4.43 -23.64
C VAL A 12 -25.35 3.83 -25.01
N PRO A 13 -24.85 4.44 -26.10
CA PRO A 13 -25.02 3.88 -27.44
C PRO A 13 -24.42 2.47 -27.49
N CYS A 14 -25.17 1.49 -28.00
CA CYS A 14 -24.70 0.13 -28.26
C CYS A 14 -23.90 0.01 -29.57
N VAL A 15 -23.77 1.12 -30.29
CA VAL A 15 -23.09 1.25 -31.58
C VAL A 15 -22.31 2.57 -31.59
N THR A 16 -21.04 2.50 -32.01
CA THR A 16 -20.25 3.71 -32.30
C THR A 16 -20.72 4.30 -33.62
N SER A 17 -20.72 5.64 -33.76
CA SER A 17 -21.06 6.32 -35.02
C SER A 17 -20.13 5.96 -36.20
N SER A 18 -19.03 5.25 -35.94
CA SER A 18 -18.01 4.88 -36.93
C SER A 18 -17.91 3.36 -37.20
N SER A 19 -18.75 2.51 -36.59
CA SER A 19 -18.71 1.05 -36.83
C SER A 19 -20.04 0.37 -36.49
N GLU A 20 -20.55 -0.46 -37.41
CA GLU A 20 -21.72 -1.32 -37.22
C GLU A 20 -21.47 -2.52 -36.28
N LYS A 21 -20.24 -2.69 -35.78
CA LYS A 21 -19.94 -3.80 -34.86
C LYS A 21 -20.51 -3.46 -33.48
N PRO A 22 -21.34 -4.33 -32.87
CA PRO A 22 -21.93 -4.07 -31.57
C PRO A 22 -20.83 -3.89 -30.53
N LEU A 23 -20.96 -2.85 -29.70
CA LEU A 23 -20.03 -2.61 -28.62
C LEU A 23 -20.05 -3.78 -27.62
N PRO A 24 -18.90 -4.14 -27.04
CA PRO A 24 -18.85 -5.19 -26.02
C PRO A 24 -19.74 -4.85 -24.82
N ASP A 25 -20.31 -5.88 -24.21
CA ASP A 25 -21.24 -5.73 -23.10
C ASP A 25 -20.65 -4.98 -21.90
N ASN A 26 -21.55 -4.36 -21.14
CA ASN A 26 -21.23 -3.77 -19.85
C ASN A 26 -20.77 -4.87 -18.87
N ARG A 27 -19.78 -4.57 -18.01
CA ARG A 27 -19.31 -5.54 -17.01
C ARG A 27 -20.13 -5.40 -15.73
N GLN A 28 -20.82 -6.46 -15.34
CA GLN A 28 -21.35 -6.59 -13.98
C GLN A 28 -20.28 -7.19 -13.06
N LEU A 29 -20.08 -6.59 -11.88
CA LEU A 29 -19.07 -7.00 -10.92
C LEU A 29 -19.62 -8.11 -10.01
N ASP A 30 -18.95 -9.26 -9.98
CA ASP A 30 -19.41 -10.44 -9.22
C ASP A 30 -19.53 -10.19 -7.71
N CYS A 31 -18.65 -9.36 -7.15
CA CYS A 31 -18.58 -9.17 -5.70
C CYS A 31 -19.69 -8.30 -5.11
N CYS A 32 -20.28 -7.39 -5.89
CA CYS A 32 -21.24 -6.41 -5.38
C CYS A 32 -22.37 -6.07 -6.35
N GLY A 33 -22.47 -6.77 -7.48
CA GLY A 33 -23.52 -6.60 -8.48
C GLY A 33 -23.53 -5.26 -9.22
N ARG A 34 -22.57 -4.36 -8.93
CA ARG A 34 -22.46 -3.04 -9.57
C ARG A 34 -22.02 -3.20 -11.02
N VAL A 35 -22.49 -2.31 -11.89
CA VAL A 35 -22.20 -2.38 -13.33
C VAL A 35 -21.27 -1.25 -13.75
N ILE A 36 -20.22 -1.58 -14.52
CA ILE A 36 -19.32 -0.63 -15.17
C ILE A 36 -19.69 -0.59 -16.65
N CYS A 37 -19.97 0.60 -17.19
CA CYS A 37 -20.30 0.73 -18.61
C CYS A 37 -19.08 0.47 -19.49
N HIS A 38 -19.35 0.07 -20.73
CA HIS A 38 -18.31 -0.20 -21.70
C HIS A 38 -17.36 0.99 -21.93
N ASP A 39 -17.91 2.20 -21.97
CA ASP A 39 -17.11 3.42 -22.05
C ASP A 39 -16.18 3.59 -20.84
N CYS A 40 -16.57 3.23 -19.62
CA CYS A 40 -15.64 3.30 -18.49
C CYS A 40 -14.55 2.22 -18.56
N ILE A 41 -14.85 1.07 -19.16
CA ILE A 41 -13.89 -0.02 -19.36
C ILE A 41 -12.87 0.36 -20.44
N GLN A 42 -13.32 0.95 -21.56
CA GLN A 42 -12.45 1.33 -22.67
C GLN A 42 -11.85 2.74 -22.55
N ALA A 43 -12.69 3.68 -22.13
CA ALA A 43 -12.45 5.12 -22.09
C ALA A 43 -12.57 5.63 -20.64
N CYS A 44 -11.56 5.35 -19.83
CA CYS A 44 -11.18 6.32 -18.80
C CYS A 44 -10.65 7.58 -19.52
N THR A 45 -11.59 8.46 -19.90
CA THR A 45 -11.45 9.90 -20.20
C THR A 45 -10.12 10.36 -20.79
N PHE A 46 -10.08 10.60 -22.11
CA PHE A 46 -9.11 11.40 -22.93
C PHE A 46 -7.58 11.29 -22.64
N TRP A 47 -7.13 10.61 -21.59
CA TRP A 47 -5.77 10.65 -21.04
C TRP A 47 -5.30 9.35 -20.37
N GLN A 48 -6.06 8.25 -20.28
CA GLN A 48 -5.47 6.92 -20.04
C GLN A 48 -6.46 5.76 -20.15
N LYS A 49 -6.15 4.75 -20.98
CA LYS A 49 -6.85 3.45 -20.92
C LYS A 49 -6.54 2.80 -19.57
N ASN A 50 -7.56 2.46 -18.77
CA ASN A 50 -7.38 1.74 -17.52
C ASN A 50 -8.01 0.33 -17.59
N PRO A 51 -7.33 -0.64 -18.24
CA PRO A 51 -7.86 -1.99 -18.45
C PRO A 51 -8.08 -2.77 -17.15
N ARG A 52 -7.65 -2.23 -16.01
CA ARG A 52 -7.81 -2.88 -14.72
C ARG A 52 -9.30 -3.06 -14.36
N PHE A 53 -10.21 -2.21 -14.85
CA PHE A 53 -11.66 -2.43 -14.66
C PHE A 53 -12.21 -3.69 -15.36
N LEU A 54 -11.41 -4.44 -16.11
CA LEU A 54 -11.75 -5.80 -16.57
C LEU A 54 -11.48 -6.87 -15.50
N SER A 55 -10.50 -6.66 -14.62
CA SER A 55 -9.99 -7.69 -13.71
C SER A 55 -10.40 -7.50 -12.25
N TYR A 56 -10.57 -6.28 -11.76
CA TYR A 56 -10.90 -6.02 -10.35
C TYR A 56 -12.14 -5.12 -10.18
N CYS A 57 -12.74 -5.17 -8.99
CA CYS A 57 -13.76 -4.22 -8.57
C CYS A 57 -13.09 -3.06 -7.81
N PRO A 58 -13.29 -1.79 -8.21
CA PRO A 58 -12.72 -0.65 -7.50
C PRO A 58 -13.38 -0.37 -6.14
N TYR A 59 -14.52 -0.99 -5.86
CA TYR A 59 -15.33 -0.70 -4.68
C TYR A 59 -15.20 -1.74 -3.56
N CYS A 60 -14.70 -2.94 -3.87
CA CYS A 60 -14.62 -4.03 -2.92
C CYS A 60 -13.14 -4.43 -2.73
N PRO A 61 -12.63 -4.44 -1.48
CA PRO A 61 -11.21 -4.68 -1.19
C PRO A 61 -10.75 -6.14 -1.39
N THR A 62 -11.63 -7.07 -1.77
CA THR A 62 -11.34 -8.52 -1.81
C THR A 62 -11.58 -9.15 -3.19
N SER A 63 -11.80 -8.37 -4.24
CA SER A 63 -12.30 -8.87 -5.54
C SER A 63 -11.25 -9.43 -6.50
N GLY A 64 -10.12 -9.93 -5.99
CA GLY A 64 -9.16 -10.71 -6.79
C GLY A 64 -9.52 -12.20 -6.75
N PRO A 65 -9.09 -13.01 -7.74
CA PRO A 65 -9.18 -14.46 -7.63
C PRO A 65 -8.45 -14.88 -6.36
N SER A 66 -9.22 -15.37 -5.39
CA SER A 66 -8.77 -15.68 -4.04
C SER A 66 -7.83 -16.89 -4.08
N LEU A 67 -6.53 -16.63 -4.21
CA LEU A 67 -5.46 -17.60 -3.96
C LEU A 67 -4.37 -17.01 -3.07
N LEU A 68 -4.74 -16.19 -2.09
CA LEU A 68 -3.81 -15.78 -1.04
C LEU A 68 -4.46 -15.93 0.33
N THR A 69 -3.91 -16.90 1.06
CA THR A 69 -4.08 -17.19 2.48
C THR A 69 -3.69 -15.98 3.34
N SER A 70 -4.52 -14.95 3.38
CA SER A 70 -4.33 -13.83 4.31
C SER A 70 -5.16 -14.08 5.57
N ARG A 71 -4.50 -14.66 6.59
CA ARG A 71 -4.86 -14.53 8.00
C ARG A 71 -5.24 -13.08 8.32
N ARG A 72 -6.54 -12.78 8.46
CA ARG A 72 -7.02 -11.74 9.37
C ARG A 72 -8.25 -12.25 10.09
N ARG A 73 -8.13 -12.23 11.42
CA ARG A 73 -9.09 -12.68 12.42
C ARG A 73 -10.44 -11.99 12.18
N GLY A 74 -11.48 -12.79 11.98
CA GLY A 74 -12.86 -12.35 12.16
C GLY A 74 -13.04 -11.92 13.60
N ARG A 75 -13.45 -10.66 13.77
CA ARG A 75 -13.98 -10.11 15.01
C ARG A 75 -15.47 -10.38 14.98
N ASP A 76 -15.87 -11.57 15.43
CA ASP A 76 -17.27 -11.86 15.71
C ASP A 76 -17.37 -12.36 17.15
N GLY A 77 -17.94 -11.50 18.00
CA GLY A 77 -18.41 -11.88 19.32
C GLY A 77 -19.67 -12.71 19.16
N ALA A 78 -19.59 -13.99 19.51
CA ALA A 78 -20.77 -14.82 19.71
C ALA A 78 -20.56 -15.69 20.97
N ARG A 79 -21.49 -15.46 21.89
CA ARG A 79 -21.66 -15.98 23.23
C ARG A 79 -21.70 -17.52 23.25
N HIS A 80 -20.96 -18.11 24.19
CA HIS A 80 -21.01 -19.52 24.56
C HIS A 80 -22.44 -19.97 24.90
N GLU A 81 -22.95 -21.01 24.26
CA GLU A 81 -23.77 -22.04 24.91
C GLU A 81 -23.42 -23.43 24.35
N LYS A 82 -23.10 -24.33 25.28
CA LYS A 82 -22.65 -25.70 25.08
C LYS A 82 -23.88 -26.62 25.16
N LYS A 83 -24.03 -27.59 24.26
CA LYS A 83 -24.68 -28.87 24.59
C LYS A 83 -24.29 -29.98 23.63
N GLU A 84 -23.97 -31.09 24.25
CA GLU A 84 -23.43 -32.34 23.73
C GLU A 84 -24.61 -33.26 23.38
N ASN A 85 -24.52 -34.07 22.32
CA ASN A 85 -24.85 -35.51 22.34
C ASN A 85 -24.76 -36.20 20.98
N ALA A 86 -24.47 -37.50 21.08
CA ALA A 86 -23.98 -38.42 20.07
C ALA A 86 -25.06 -39.17 19.25
N MET A 87 -24.55 -39.91 18.25
CA MET A 87 -24.92 -41.27 17.82
C MET A 87 -25.67 -41.46 16.48
N GLU A 88 -24.91 -42.06 15.55
CA GLU A 88 -25.17 -43.16 14.60
C GLU A 88 -26.53 -43.36 13.89
N ALA A 89 -26.50 -43.58 12.57
CA ALA A 89 -26.93 -44.84 11.92
C ALA A 89 -26.60 -44.89 10.39
N THR A 90 -25.62 -45.74 10.06
CA THR A 90 -25.63 -46.82 9.04
C THR A 90 -26.18 -46.63 7.61
N GLY A 91 -25.29 -46.84 6.62
CA GLY A 91 -25.47 -47.94 5.65
C GLY A 91 -25.51 -47.59 4.15
N LYS A 92 -24.39 -47.82 3.42
CA LYS A 92 -24.25 -48.87 2.37
C LYS A 92 -22.95 -48.72 1.57
N GLN A 93 -22.11 -49.76 1.63
CA GLN A 93 -20.90 -49.98 0.84
C GLN A 93 -21.23 -50.39 -0.61
N LYS A 94 -20.40 -49.96 -1.57
CA LYS A 94 -19.97 -50.76 -2.72
C LYS A 94 -18.47 -50.50 -2.98
N GLN A 95 -17.80 -51.58 -3.36
CA GLN A 95 -16.38 -51.92 -3.27
C GLN A 95 -15.48 -51.31 -4.37
N GLY A 96 -14.16 -51.27 -4.11
CA GLY A 96 -13.10 -51.15 -5.13
C GLY A 96 -11.77 -50.57 -4.63
N GLU A 97 -10.87 -51.43 -4.16
CA GLU A 97 -9.45 -51.25 -3.76
C GLU A 97 -8.49 -51.11 -4.99
N PRO A 98 -7.14 -51.01 -4.89
CA PRO A 98 -6.24 -50.16 -4.10
C PRO A 98 -5.35 -49.23 -4.98
N VAL A 99 -4.62 -48.36 -4.28
CA VAL A 99 -3.54 -47.47 -4.74
C VAL A 99 -2.34 -48.23 -5.32
N LEU A 100 -1.80 -47.76 -6.45
CA LEU A 100 -0.40 -47.94 -6.85
C LEU A 100 0.19 -46.58 -7.22
N ASP A 101 1.31 -46.27 -6.57
CA ASP A 101 2.13 -45.07 -6.73
C ASP A 101 2.52 -44.79 -8.19
N GLN A 102 2.24 -43.58 -8.67
CA GLN A 102 2.99 -42.98 -9.78
C GLN A 102 3.40 -41.54 -9.42
N PRO A 103 4.70 -41.21 -9.43
CA PRO A 103 5.15 -39.82 -9.35
C PRO A 103 4.74 -39.07 -10.63
N PRO A 104 4.49 -37.76 -10.56
CA PRO A 104 4.14 -36.96 -11.74
C PRO A 104 5.26 -37.00 -12.78
N PRO A 105 4.94 -36.86 -14.08
CA PRO A 105 5.90 -36.95 -15.16
C PRO A 105 7.02 -35.91 -15.01
N PRO A 106 8.26 -36.25 -15.39
CA PRO A 106 9.40 -35.37 -15.22
C PRO A 106 9.23 -34.14 -16.14
N TYR A 107 9.41 -32.95 -15.58
CA TYR A 107 9.48 -31.73 -16.38
C TYR A 107 10.70 -31.83 -17.30
N THR A 108 10.44 -31.91 -18.61
CA THR A 108 11.44 -31.72 -19.64
C THR A 108 12.09 -30.36 -19.45
N ALA A 109 13.38 -30.33 -19.10
CA ALA A 109 14.17 -29.12 -19.07
C ALA A 109 14.30 -28.60 -20.50
N LEU A 110 13.50 -27.58 -20.84
CA LEU A 110 13.69 -26.81 -22.06
C LEU A 110 14.98 -26.00 -21.89
N SER A 111 16.01 -26.42 -22.62
CA SER A 111 17.28 -25.72 -22.78
C SER A 111 17.06 -24.24 -23.11
N PRO A 112 17.86 -23.32 -22.56
CA PRO A 112 17.76 -21.91 -22.90
C PRO A 112 18.23 -21.71 -24.34
N SER A 113 17.27 -21.51 -25.25
CA SER A 113 17.55 -21.03 -26.59
C SER A 113 17.92 -19.55 -26.51
N THR A 114 19.19 -19.27 -26.77
CA THR A 114 19.79 -17.95 -26.95
C THR A 114 19.04 -17.13 -27.99
N CYS A 115 18.60 -15.92 -27.62
CA CYS A 115 18.41 -14.73 -28.47
C CYS A 115 18.12 -13.51 -27.55
N PRO A 116 18.43 -12.26 -27.96
CA PRO A 116 19.64 -11.56 -27.54
C PRO A 116 19.44 -10.57 -26.38
N SER A 117 20.54 -10.44 -25.63
CA SER A 117 21.03 -9.40 -24.74
C SER A 117 20.17 -8.17 -24.41
N THR A 118 20.22 -7.86 -23.10
CA THR A 118 20.20 -6.52 -22.50
C THR A 118 18.83 -5.96 -22.12
N ILE A 119 18.12 -6.65 -21.20
CA ILE A 119 17.51 -5.91 -20.09
C ILE A 119 18.62 -5.77 -19.06
N GLN A 120 19.45 -4.73 -19.22
CA GLN A 120 20.18 -4.22 -18.08
C GLN A 120 19.11 -3.69 -17.13
N ASP A 121 18.86 -4.45 -16.08
CA ASP A 121 18.37 -3.94 -14.80
C ASP A 121 19.43 -2.95 -14.28
N VAL A 122 19.54 -1.79 -14.92
CA VAL A 122 20.17 -0.63 -14.31
C VAL A 122 19.14 -0.17 -13.30
N ARG A 123 19.21 -0.71 -12.08
CA ARG A 123 18.62 -0.07 -10.91
C ARG A 123 19.28 1.30 -10.88
N GLU A 124 18.63 2.29 -11.49
CA GLU A 124 19.13 3.65 -11.54
C GLU A 124 19.41 4.04 -10.09
N GLU A 125 20.66 4.29 -9.75
CA GLU A 125 20.99 4.75 -8.41
C GLU A 125 20.22 6.05 -8.19
N VAL A 126 19.23 6.04 -7.32
CA VAL A 126 18.41 7.20 -7.00
C VAL A 126 18.87 7.73 -5.65
N ILE A 127 19.33 8.98 -5.63
CA ILE A 127 19.71 9.67 -4.41
C ILE A 127 18.45 10.35 -3.87
N ILE A 128 18.14 10.13 -2.59
CA ILE A 128 17.03 10.81 -1.91
C ILE A 128 17.57 12.07 -1.25
N HIS A 129 17.02 13.23 -1.62
CA HIS A 129 17.32 14.53 -1.00
C HIS A 129 16.16 14.99 -0.14
N HIS A 130 16.44 15.35 1.12
CA HIS A 130 15.47 15.94 2.03
C HIS A 130 15.43 17.45 1.83
N LEU A 131 14.22 17.97 1.58
CA LEU A 131 14.01 19.38 1.25
C LEU A 131 14.09 20.24 2.52
N ARG A 132 14.89 21.30 2.48
CA ARG A 132 14.81 22.38 3.48
C ARG A 132 13.67 23.32 3.15
N HIS A 133 12.71 23.37 4.06
CA HIS A 133 11.66 24.38 4.04
C HIS A 133 12.04 25.66 4.81
N THR A 134 13.12 25.61 5.60
CA THR A 134 13.66 26.75 6.36
C THR A 134 14.75 27.48 5.58
N HIS A 135 15.03 28.74 5.92
CA HIS A 135 16.00 29.56 5.19
C HIS A 135 17.45 29.04 5.37
N PRO A 136 18.25 28.87 4.29
CA PRO A 136 17.88 29.05 2.88
C PRO A 136 17.02 27.89 2.36
N GLN A 137 15.86 28.22 1.78
CA GLN A 137 14.88 27.25 1.29
C GLN A 137 15.40 26.56 0.02
N ASP A 138 15.26 25.24 -0.03
CA ASP A 138 15.60 24.50 -1.24
C ASP A 138 14.55 24.77 -2.34
N THR A 139 15.02 25.27 -3.47
CA THR A 139 14.25 25.45 -4.70
C THR A 139 14.72 24.48 -5.78
N LEU A 140 13.86 24.17 -6.77
CA LEU A 140 14.23 23.28 -7.87
C LEU A 140 15.52 23.74 -8.58
N GLN A 141 15.70 25.06 -8.71
CA GLN A 141 16.84 25.67 -9.38
C GLN A 141 18.10 25.54 -8.54
N SER A 142 18.00 25.76 -7.21
CA SER A 142 19.13 25.54 -6.31
C SER A 142 19.60 24.08 -6.28
N LEU A 143 18.67 23.12 -6.31
CA LEU A 143 18.97 21.69 -6.32
C LEU A 143 19.55 21.24 -7.66
N ALA A 144 19.00 21.74 -8.78
CA ALA A 144 19.54 21.53 -10.11
C ALA A 144 21.01 21.96 -10.20
N LEU A 145 21.36 23.12 -9.62
CA LEU A 145 22.75 23.58 -9.57
C LEU A 145 23.61 22.74 -8.60
N GLN A 146 23.07 22.40 -7.43
CA GLN A 146 23.80 21.66 -6.39
C GLN A 146 24.23 20.27 -6.85
N TYR A 147 23.39 19.59 -7.63
CA TYR A 147 23.63 18.25 -8.17
C TYR A 147 24.09 18.27 -9.64
N GLY A 148 24.08 19.43 -10.29
CA GLY A 148 24.49 19.61 -11.68
C GLY A 148 23.55 18.94 -12.69
N ILE A 149 22.23 18.96 -12.44
CA ILE A 149 21.20 18.31 -13.26
C ILE A 149 20.33 19.37 -13.94
N PRO A 150 19.95 19.20 -15.21
CA PRO A 150 18.98 20.10 -15.83
C PRO A 150 17.63 20.09 -15.09
N PRO A 151 17.02 21.26 -14.82
CA PRO A 151 15.77 21.34 -14.05
C PRO A 151 14.60 20.62 -14.74
N ALA A 152 14.62 20.51 -16.07
CA ALA A 152 13.63 19.72 -16.82
C ALA A 152 13.67 18.23 -16.47
N VAL A 153 14.87 17.66 -16.31
CA VAL A 153 15.07 16.25 -15.92
C VAL A 153 14.62 16.02 -14.48
N LEU A 154 14.94 16.96 -13.60
CA LEU A 154 14.56 16.89 -12.19
C LEU A 154 13.03 16.97 -11.99
N ARG A 155 12.33 17.77 -12.82
CA ARG A 155 10.87 17.80 -12.86
C ARG A 155 10.29 16.47 -13.35
N ALA A 156 10.82 15.94 -14.45
CA ALA A 156 10.35 14.69 -15.04
C ALA A 156 10.54 13.50 -14.08
N SER A 157 11.69 13.41 -13.39
CA SER A 157 11.95 12.32 -12.43
C SER A 157 11.05 12.38 -11.19
N ASN A 158 10.48 13.54 -10.88
CA ASN A 158 9.65 13.77 -9.69
C ASN A 158 8.17 14.00 -10.01
N ASN A 159 7.74 13.81 -11.27
CA ASN A 159 6.37 14.07 -11.71
C ASN A 159 5.88 15.48 -11.33
N LEU A 160 6.75 16.50 -11.50
CA LEU A 160 6.39 17.89 -11.27
C LEU A 160 5.91 18.52 -12.59
N PRO A 161 4.70 19.12 -12.64
CA PRO A 161 4.22 19.83 -13.81
C PRO A 161 5.13 21.03 -14.15
N LEU A 162 5.15 21.40 -15.43
CA LEU A 162 5.91 22.57 -15.89
C LEU A 162 5.34 23.85 -15.26
N GLY A 163 6.18 24.59 -14.51
CA GLY A 163 5.78 25.83 -13.83
C GLY A 163 5.14 25.64 -12.45
N ALA A 164 4.94 24.40 -12.00
CA ALA A 164 4.38 24.10 -10.68
C ALA A 164 5.47 23.85 -9.62
N ASP A 165 6.54 24.68 -9.64
CA ASP A 165 7.68 24.55 -8.72
C ASP A 165 7.25 24.76 -7.25
N HIS A 166 6.12 25.45 -7.01
CA HIS A 166 5.53 25.63 -5.67
C HIS A 166 5.08 24.32 -5.01
N LEU A 167 4.82 23.25 -5.79
CA LEU A 167 4.45 21.94 -5.25
C LEU A 167 5.61 21.26 -4.49
N LEU A 168 6.83 21.78 -4.62
CA LEU A 168 7.96 21.35 -3.80
C LEU A 168 7.73 21.63 -2.31
N ALA A 169 6.99 22.68 -1.96
CA ALA A 169 6.70 23.00 -0.55
C ALA A 169 5.85 21.92 0.14
N ALA A 170 5.06 21.16 -0.62
CA ALA A 170 4.23 20.08 -0.09
C ALA A 170 4.98 18.74 0.04
N ARG A 171 6.28 18.69 -0.31
CA ARG A 171 7.09 17.47 -0.32
C ARG A 171 8.23 17.58 0.67
N HIS A 172 8.50 16.50 1.41
CA HIS A 172 9.65 16.41 2.32
C HIS A 172 10.92 15.88 1.63
N THR A 173 10.75 15.14 0.54
CA THR A 173 11.84 14.46 -0.17
C THR A 173 11.74 14.65 -1.67
N LEU A 174 12.89 14.62 -2.33
CA LEU A 174 13.03 14.73 -3.78
C LEU A 174 13.97 13.64 -4.29
N LEU A 175 13.57 12.99 -5.39
CA LEU A 175 14.35 11.94 -6.04
C LEU A 175 15.32 12.55 -7.04
N ILE A 176 16.59 12.26 -6.85
CA ILE A 176 17.67 12.79 -7.69
C ILE A 176 18.23 11.63 -8.53
N PRO A 177 18.04 11.67 -9.86
CA PRO A 177 18.52 10.60 -10.74
C PRO A 177 20.06 10.65 -10.84
N ALA A 178 20.77 9.68 -10.25
CA ALA A 178 22.25 9.70 -10.23
C ALA A 178 22.88 9.66 -11.62
N ARG A 179 22.20 9.05 -12.61
CA ARG A 179 22.66 9.00 -14.01
C ARG A 179 22.90 10.37 -14.65
N HIS A 180 22.21 11.40 -14.18
CA HIS A 180 22.37 12.78 -14.67
C HIS A 180 23.12 13.68 -13.68
N CYS A 181 23.54 13.14 -12.53
CA CYS A 181 24.31 13.89 -11.54
C CYS A 181 25.75 14.03 -12.00
N ARG A 182 26.21 15.27 -12.14
CA ARG A 182 27.65 15.54 -12.32
C ARG A 182 28.45 15.22 -11.06
N ASN A 183 27.79 15.27 -9.89
CA ASN A 183 28.38 14.90 -8.61
C ASN A 183 27.37 14.07 -7.81
N PRO A 184 27.54 12.74 -7.72
CA PRO A 184 26.60 11.85 -7.04
C PRO A 184 26.71 11.89 -5.50
N THR A 185 27.49 12.81 -4.92
CA THR A 185 27.58 12.95 -3.47
C THR A 185 26.24 13.42 -2.92
N ASN A 186 25.70 12.70 -1.93
CA ASN A 186 24.50 13.14 -1.24
C ASN A 186 24.81 14.43 -0.46
N ARG A 187 24.24 15.56 -0.91
CA ARG A 187 24.33 16.87 -0.26
C ARG A 187 23.04 17.25 0.45
N SER A 188 22.21 16.26 0.76
CA SER A 188 21.00 16.43 1.53
C SER A 188 21.36 16.97 2.90
N PRO A 189 20.73 18.07 3.34
CA PRO A 189 20.69 18.38 4.76
C PRO A 189 20.07 17.17 5.45
N PHE A 190 20.74 16.66 6.49
CA PHE A 190 20.13 15.67 7.35
C PHE A 190 18.81 16.27 7.88
N PRO A 191 17.69 15.53 7.87
CA PRO A 191 16.43 16.07 8.34
C PRO A 191 16.61 16.67 9.74
N PRO A 192 16.13 17.89 10.03
CA PRO A 192 16.19 18.49 11.37
C PRO A 192 15.20 17.85 12.36
N GLU A 193 14.86 16.58 12.15
CA GLU A 193 14.26 15.71 13.16
C GLU A 193 15.34 14.70 13.47
N ASP A 194 16.16 15.05 14.45
CA ASP A 194 17.21 14.20 14.99
C ASP A 194 16.61 12.80 15.20
N SER A 195 17.35 11.72 14.90
CA SER A 195 16.85 10.35 15.11
C SER A 195 16.26 10.16 16.52
N GLU A 196 16.78 10.94 17.46
CA GLU A 196 16.30 11.07 18.83
C GLU A 196 14.87 11.66 18.93
N SER A 197 14.51 12.72 18.21
CA SER A 197 13.16 13.31 18.25
C SER A 197 12.09 12.36 17.71
N LEU A 198 12.42 11.60 16.66
CA LEU A 198 11.54 10.55 16.11
C LEU A 198 11.42 9.36 17.05
N ALA A 199 12.52 8.97 17.71
CA ALA A 199 12.51 7.94 18.74
C ALA A 199 11.62 8.35 19.91
N ARG A 200 11.74 9.60 20.40
CA ARG A 200 10.91 10.18 21.47
C ARG A 200 9.43 10.18 21.09
N LYS A 201 9.06 10.70 19.91
CA LYS A 201 7.67 10.69 19.42
C LYS A 201 7.09 9.28 19.29
N THR A 202 7.92 8.31 18.90
CA THR A 202 7.51 6.90 18.79
C THR A 202 7.36 6.26 20.16
N ALA A 203 8.26 6.54 21.10
CA ALA A 203 8.21 6.08 22.49
C ALA A 203 6.94 6.58 23.19
N ILE A 204 6.59 7.86 23.04
CA ILE A 204 5.35 8.45 23.57
C ILE A 204 4.12 7.70 23.07
N ARG A 205 4.00 7.49 21.76
CA ARG A 205 2.86 6.74 21.20
C ARG A 205 2.82 5.30 21.66
N ARG A 206 3.98 4.64 21.80
CA ARG A 206 4.06 3.25 22.29
C ARG A 206 3.65 3.16 23.75
N TRP A 207 4.07 4.10 24.59
CA TRP A 207 3.69 4.18 25.99
C TRP A 207 2.19 4.39 26.15
N MET A 208 1.60 5.35 25.43
CA MET A 208 0.15 5.61 25.46
C MET A 208 -0.65 4.36 25.09
N VAL A 209 -0.19 3.58 24.10
CA VAL A 209 -0.83 2.33 23.71
C VAL A 209 -0.63 1.21 24.74
N ALA A 210 0.56 1.11 25.35
CA ALA A 210 0.86 0.10 26.36
C ALA A 210 0.08 0.32 27.65
N CYS A 211 0.05 1.57 28.14
CA CYS A 211 -0.66 1.98 29.33
C CYS A 211 -2.17 2.18 29.12
N LYS A 212 -2.62 2.26 27.86
CA LYS A 212 -3.99 2.61 27.45
C LYS A 212 -4.43 3.99 27.95
N GLU A 213 -3.46 4.88 28.16
CA GLU A 213 -3.68 6.23 28.63
C GLU A 213 -3.72 7.18 27.43
N ALA A 214 -4.77 8.01 27.36
CA ALA A 214 -4.97 8.96 26.27
C ALA A 214 -4.33 10.31 26.55
N ASN A 215 -3.99 10.61 27.82
CA ASN A 215 -3.37 11.85 28.19
C ASN A 215 -1.89 11.90 27.77
N TYR A 216 -1.59 12.81 26.85
CA TYR A 216 -0.25 13.04 26.33
C TYR A 216 0.71 13.58 27.40
N ASP A 217 0.22 14.44 28.30
CA ASP A 217 1.07 15.07 29.32
C ASP A 217 1.55 14.03 30.35
N MET A 218 0.71 13.05 30.68
CA MET A 218 1.10 11.92 31.52
C MET A 218 2.21 11.09 30.87
N ALA A 219 2.10 10.82 29.57
CA ALA A 219 3.12 10.08 28.84
C ALA A 219 4.47 10.80 28.86
N LEU A 220 4.47 12.13 28.77
CA LEU A 220 5.70 12.93 28.86
C LEU A 220 6.35 12.80 30.23
N VAL A 221 5.59 12.95 31.32
CA VAL A 221 6.13 12.86 32.68
C VAL A 221 6.82 11.51 32.92
N TYR A 222 6.13 10.39 32.64
CA TYR A 222 6.70 9.07 32.87
C TYR A 222 7.89 8.74 31.96
N LEU A 223 7.87 9.20 30.71
CA LEU A 223 8.99 9.00 29.80
C LEU A 223 10.19 9.89 30.12
N ASP A 224 9.97 11.15 30.53
CA ASP A 224 11.07 12.04 30.94
C ASP A 224 11.73 11.52 32.23
N GLU A 225 10.96 11.04 33.21
CA GLU A 225 11.48 10.43 34.45
C GLU A 225 12.24 9.12 34.19
N ALA A 226 11.83 8.35 33.18
CA ALA A 226 12.49 7.11 32.76
C ALA A 226 13.62 7.32 31.75
N GLY A 227 13.99 8.56 31.41
CA GLY A 227 15.00 8.84 30.39
C GLY A 227 14.66 8.26 29.01
N TYR A 228 13.37 8.19 28.68
CA TYR A 228 12.79 7.58 27.48
C TYR A 228 12.97 6.05 27.35
N ASP A 229 13.23 5.33 28.45
CA ASP A 229 13.07 3.88 28.49
C ASP A 229 11.58 3.51 28.56
N LEU A 230 11.09 2.85 27.50
CA LEU A 230 9.68 2.48 27.37
C LEU A 230 9.24 1.48 28.44
N ASP A 231 10.05 0.45 28.71
CA ASP A 231 9.65 -0.64 29.59
C ASP A 231 9.63 -0.16 31.05
N GLU A 232 10.61 0.66 31.41
CA GLU A 232 10.68 1.27 32.74
C GLU A 232 9.53 2.27 32.98
N ALA A 233 9.22 3.13 32.00
CA ALA A 233 8.12 4.07 32.07
C ALA A 233 6.75 3.39 32.18
N VAL A 234 6.55 2.28 31.46
CA VAL A 234 5.31 1.48 31.57
C VAL A 234 5.23 0.80 32.94
N GLY A 235 6.35 0.24 33.43
CA GLY A 235 6.41 -0.42 34.74
C GLY A 235 6.04 0.52 35.89
N ARG A 236 6.57 1.75 35.89
CA ARG A 236 6.24 2.77 36.90
C ARG A 236 4.75 3.12 36.90
N TYR A 237 4.20 3.41 35.73
CA TYR A 237 2.77 3.71 35.60
C TYR A 237 1.89 2.57 36.13
N MET A 238 2.20 1.32 35.77
CA MET A 238 1.43 0.17 36.25
C MET A 238 1.53 0.02 37.78
N ALA A 239 2.70 0.21 38.36
CA ALA A 239 2.88 0.17 39.81
C ALA A 239 2.07 1.25 40.55
N ASP A 240 2.00 2.47 39.99
CA ASP A 240 1.20 3.55 40.55
C ASP A 240 -0.29 3.25 40.44
N THR A 241 -0.78 2.77 39.28
CA THR A 241 -2.19 2.37 39.13
C THR A 241 -2.58 1.22 40.07
N GLU A 242 -1.68 0.25 40.30
CA GLU A 242 -1.90 -0.82 41.27
C GLU A 242 -1.88 -0.32 42.72
N TRP A 243 -1.07 0.71 43.01
CA TRP A 243 -1.03 1.34 44.32
C TRP A 243 -2.31 2.11 44.60
N GLU A 244 -2.78 2.92 43.64
CA GLU A 244 -4.04 3.66 43.71
C GLU A 244 -5.24 2.72 43.89
N ALA A 245 -5.26 1.59 43.16
CA ALA A 245 -6.31 0.59 43.30
C ALA A 245 -6.36 -0.07 44.69
N ARG A 246 -5.21 -0.18 45.37
CA ARG A 246 -5.11 -0.74 46.74
C ARG A 246 -5.34 0.30 47.83
N HIS A 247 -5.31 1.60 47.51
CA HIS A 247 -5.47 2.71 48.45
C HIS A 247 -6.48 3.74 47.91
N PRO A 248 -7.78 3.36 47.80
CA PRO A 248 -8.83 4.24 47.31
C PRO A 248 -9.17 5.38 48.28
#